data_AF-A0A1H9G893-F1
#
_entry.id   AF-A0A1H9G893-F1
#
_cell.length_a   1.000
_cell.length_b   1.000
_cell.length_c   1.000
_cell.angle_alpha   90.00
_cell.angle_beta   90.00
_cell.angle_gamma   90.00
#
_symmetry.space_group_name_H-M   'P 1'
#
loop_
_entity.id
_entity.type
_entity.pdbx_description
1 polymer ?
#
loop_
_entity_poly.entity_id
_entity_poly.type
_entity_poly.pdbx_seq_one_letter_code
_entity_poly.pdbx_strand_id
1 'polypeptide(L)'
;MRTALVLGGTGMLVGCARQLVTRGWHVVLPSRTRPLMADGGPDRAARAISREHRPTWVKADWTKPHELAAEVEYELQGHVVNLLVAWVHSSYRVNVLNAVLPLLAEGAPVVEVHTCAPVPDPVLPNPTQQVLLGHFAHDAAHRTSRAVLEAVERALEGRPPSLHHEDAR
;
A
#
# COMPACT_ATOMS: atom_id res chain seq x y z
N MET A 1 13.63 7.68 -10.12
CA MET A 1 12.24 7.20 -10.18
C MET A 1 11.74 7.03 -8.75
N ARG A 2 10.49 7.38 -8.44
CA ARG A 2 9.94 7.19 -7.08
C ARG A 2 9.16 5.88 -7.05
N THR A 3 9.45 5.04 -6.07
CA THR A 3 8.85 3.70 -5.97
C THR A 3 7.97 3.61 -4.72
N ALA A 4 6.77 3.07 -4.88
CA ALA A 4 5.85 2.79 -3.79
C ALA A 4 5.57 1.28 -3.71
N LEU A 5 5.61 0.74 -2.50
CA LEU A 5 5.19 -0.62 -2.18
C LEU A 5 3.82 -0.57 -1.52
N VAL A 6 2.84 -1.27 -2.07
CA VAL A 6 1.46 -1.24 -1.56
C VAL A 6 1.00 -2.67 -1.22
N LEU A 7 1.02 -3.00 0.07
CA LEU A 7 0.61 -4.30 0.60
C LEU A 7 -0.90 -4.30 0.81
N GLY A 8 -1.61 -5.25 0.17
CA GLY A 8 -3.08 -5.29 0.18
C GLY A 8 -3.73 -4.47 -0.95
N GLY A 9 -2.96 -4.12 -1.98
CA GLY A 9 -3.33 -3.22 -3.09
C GLY A 9 -4.49 -3.63 -4.01
N THR A 10 -5.00 -4.87 -3.92
CA THR A 10 -5.88 -5.46 -4.95
C THR A 10 -7.37 -5.37 -4.67
N GLY A 11 -7.74 -4.85 -3.50
CA GLY A 11 -9.12 -4.56 -3.13
C GLY A 11 -9.31 -3.08 -2.86
N MET A 12 -9.54 -2.75 -1.60
CA MET A 12 -9.91 -1.41 -1.13
C MET A 12 -8.81 -0.35 -1.26
N LEU A 13 -7.57 -0.75 -1.56
CA LEU A 13 -6.45 0.15 -1.87
C LEU A 13 -6.23 0.40 -3.37
N VAL A 14 -7.07 -0.16 -4.25
CA VAL A 14 -6.90 -0.01 -5.70
C VAL A 14 -6.94 1.46 -6.14
N GLY A 15 -7.77 2.28 -5.50
CA GLY A 15 -7.84 3.72 -5.77
C GLY A 15 -6.53 4.43 -5.45
N CYS A 16 -5.95 4.13 -4.29
CA CYS A 16 -4.65 4.66 -3.88
C CYS A 16 -3.53 4.25 -4.86
N ALA A 17 -3.42 2.96 -5.19
CA ALA A 17 -2.42 2.47 -6.14
C ALA A 17 -2.54 3.13 -7.53
N ARG A 18 -3.77 3.29 -8.04
CA ARG A 18 -4.03 3.97 -9.32
C ARG A 18 -3.63 5.44 -9.28
N GLN A 19 -3.88 6.12 -8.17
CA GLN A 19 -3.53 7.53 -8.03
C GLN A 19 -2.01 7.74 -7.94
N LEU A 20 -1.29 6.87 -7.23
CA LEU A 20 0.17 6.88 -7.18
C LEU A 20 0.78 6.69 -8.57
N VAL A 21 0.31 5.69 -9.32
CA VAL A 21 0.68 5.46 -10.71
C VAL A 21 0.42 6.69 -11.59
N THR A 22 -0.75 7.33 -11.44
CA THR A 22 -1.12 8.54 -12.21
C THR A 22 -0.19 9.72 -11.87
N ARG A 23 0.36 9.74 -10.65
CA ARG A 23 1.39 10.69 -10.19
C ARG A 23 2.81 10.31 -10.62
N GLY A 24 2.98 9.30 -11.48
CA GLY A 24 4.28 8.87 -12.03
C GLY A 24 5.11 7.98 -11.09
N TRP A 25 4.49 7.36 -10.08
CA TRP A 25 5.18 6.41 -9.22
C TRP A 25 5.29 5.03 -9.88
N HIS A 26 6.44 4.38 -9.70
CA HIS A 26 6.54 2.94 -9.87
C HIS A 26 5.82 2.28 -8.70
N VAL A 27 4.77 1.49 -8.95
CA VAL A 27 3.98 0.88 -7.86
C VAL A 27 4.10 -0.63 -7.93
N VAL A 28 4.66 -1.23 -6.89
CA VAL A 28 4.71 -2.68 -6.71
C VAL A 28 3.58 -3.11 -5.77
N LEU A 29 2.77 -4.08 -6.20
CA LEU A 29 1.58 -4.57 -5.51
C LEU A 29 1.70 -6.06 -5.17
N PRO A 30 2.24 -6.42 -3.99
CA PRO A 30 2.17 -7.77 -3.48
C PRO A 30 0.73 -8.14 -3.13
N SER A 31 0.21 -9.21 -3.73
CA SER A 31 -1.10 -9.76 -3.35
C SER A 31 -1.26 -11.24 -3.67
N ARG A 32 -2.07 -11.92 -2.86
CA ARG A 32 -2.49 -13.31 -3.07
C ARG A 32 -3.26 -13.50 -4.37
N THR A 33 -4.08 -12.51 -4.72
CA THR A 33 -4.92 -12.55 -5.92
C THR A 33 -4.40 -11.54 -6.92
N ARG A 34 -4.24 -11.96 -8.17
CA ARG A 34 -3.90 -11.05 -9.27
C ARG A 34 -4.99 -9.97 -9.36
N PRO A 35 -4.64 -8.68 -9.22
CA PRO A 35 -5.63 -7.63 -9.36
C PRO A 35 -6.18 -7.62 -10.78
N LEU A 36 -7.46 -7.28 -10.94
CA LEU A 36 -8.09 -7.10 -12.26
C LEU A 36 -7.36 -6.09 -13.15
N MET A 37 -6.51 -5.23 -12.57
CA MET A 37 -5.68 -4.24 -13.26
C MET A 37 -4.29 -4.76 -13.64
N ALA A 38 -3.82 -5.88 -13.06
CA ALA A 38 -2.55 -6.50 -13.46
C ALA A 38 -2.82 -7.49 -14.58
N ASP A 39 -2.61 -7.04 -15.82
CA ASP A 39 -2.54 -7.84 -17.03
C ASP A 39 -3.64 -8.92 -17.20
N GLY A 40 -4.74 -8.51 -17.83
CA GLY A 40 -5.64 -9.42 -18.55
C GLY A 40 -7.10 -9.36 -18.11
N GLY A 41 -7.83 -8.31 -18.47
CA GLY A 41 -9.29 -8.25 -18.35
C GLY A 41 -9.91 -7.20 -19.28
N PRO A 42 -11.10 -7.44 -19.86
CA PRO A 42 -11.68 -6.65 -20.94
C PRO A 42 -12.38 -5.36 -20.44
N ASP A 43 -11.85 -4.74 -19.39
CA ASP A 43 -12.50 -3.56 -18.81
C ASP A 43 -11.97 -2.26 -19.45
N ARG A 44 -12.89 -1.40 -19.91
CA ARG A 44 -12.57 -0.19 -20.70
C ARG A 44 -11.69 0.79 -19.90
N ALA A 45 -11.80 0.81 -18.57
CA ALA A 45 -10.98 1.65 -17.70
C ALA A 45 -9.51 1.19 -17.60
N ALA A 46 -9.24 -0.12 -17.76
CA ALA A 46 -7.88 -0.65 -17.76
C ALA A 46 -7.13 -0.30 -19.06
N ARG A 47 -7.84 -0.10 -20.18
CA ARG A 47 -7.24 0.30 -21.47
C ARG A 47 -6.74 1.75 -21.51
N ALA A 48 -7.26 2.63 -20.66
CA ALA A 48 -6.85 4.04 -20.62
C ALA A 48 -5.49 4.24 -19.93
N ILE A 49 -5.03 3.27 -19.16
CA ILE A 49 -3.74 3.31 -18.48
C ILE A 49 -2.72 2.60 -19.38
N SER A 50 -1.77 3.35 -19.95
CA SER A 50 -0.72 2.77 -20.80
C SER A 50 0.02 1.68 -20.03
N ARG A 51 0.53 0.66 -20.73
CA ARG A 51 1.31 -0.44 -20.12
C ARG A 51 2.46 0.08 -19.24
N GLU A 52 2.99 1.24 -19.58
CA GLU A 52 4.09 1.94 -18.90
C GLU A 52 3.69 2.53 -17.54
N HIS A 53 2.40 2.75 -17.33
CA HIS A 53 1.83 3.30 -16.10
C HIS A 53 0.97 2.26 -15.40
N ARG A 54 1.35 0.99 -15.37
CA ARG A 54 0.59 -0.01 -14.60
C ARG A 54 1.35 -0.41 -13.35
N PRO A 55 0.65 -0.71 -12.25
CA PRO A 55 1.33 -1.24 -11.09
C PRO A 55 1.77 -2.68 -11.38
N THR A 56 2.99 -3.04 -10.97
CA THR A 56 3.48 -4.42 -11.11
C THR A 56 2.91 -5.28 -10.00
N TRP A 57 2.22 -6.35 -10.37
CA TRP A 57 1.73 -7.32 -9.39
C TRP A 57 2.79 -8.36 -9.09
N VAL A 58 3.03 -8.57 -7.79
CA VAL A 58 3.86 -9.65 -7.26
C VAL A 58 2.94 -10.62 -6.53
N LYS A 59 3.03 -11.90 -6.87
CA LYS A 59 2.28 -12.93 -6.15
C LYS A 59 2.82 -13.00 -4.73
N ALA A 60 1.95 -12.83 -3.74
CA ALA A 60 2.33 -12.76 -2.34
C ALA A 60 1.66 -13.84 -1.51
N ASP A 61 2.39 -14.40 -0.56
CA ASP A 61 1.87 -15.20 0.54
C ASP A 61 2.32 -14.57 1.87
N TRP A 62 1.36 -14.06 2.64
CA TRP A 62 1.64 -13.41 3.93
C TRP A 62 2.20 -14.37 4.99
N THR A 63 2.00 -15.68 4.82
CA THR A 63 2.57 -16.70 5.70
C THR A 63 4.05 -16.93 5.44
N LYS A 64 4.56 -16.42 4.31
CA LYS A 64 5.94 -16.56 3.85
C LYS A 64 6.59 -15.18 3.60
N PRO A 65 6.77 -14.37 4.65
CA PRO A 65 7.15 -12.96 4.54
C PRO A 65 8.52 -12.75 3.86
N HIS A 66 9.48 -13.67 4.05
CA HIS A 66 10.79 -13.58 3.40
C HIS A 66 10.74 -13.92 1.91
N GLU A 67 9.96 -14.93 1.50
CA GLU A 67 9.74 -15.22 0.08
C GLU A 67 9.05 -14.03 -0.60
N LEU A 68 8.05 -13.43 0.07
CA LEU A 68 7.41 -12.21 -0.41
C LEU A 68 8.41 -11.06 -0.60
N ALA A 69 9.28 -10.82 0.39
CA ALA A 69 10.27 -9.74 0.30
C ALA A 69 11.26 -9.98 -0.85
N ALA A 70 11.71 -11.22 -1.06
CA ALA A 70 12.61 -11.56 -2.16
C ALA A 70 11.98 -11.35 -3.54
N GLU A 71 10.70 -11.71 -3.72
CA GLU A 71 9.99 -11.46 -4.97
C GLU A 71 9.79 -9.95 -5.23
N VAL A 72 9.53 -9.18 -4.17
CA VAL A 72 9.47 -7.71 -4.27
C VAL A 72 10.83 -7.13 -4.62
N GLU A 73 11.90 -7.57 -3.96
CA GLU A 73 13.27 -7.14 -4.24
C GLU A 73 13.66 -7.42 -5.70
N TYR A 74 13.32 -8.59 -6.20
CA TYR A 74 13.52 -8.95 -7.60
C TYR A 74 12.79 -7.96 -8.52
N GLU A 75 11.51 -7.68 -8.28
CA GLU A 75 10.75 -6.73 -9.10
C GLU A 75 11.28 -5.29 -9.00
N LEU A 76 11.82 -4.91 -7.85
CA LEU A 76 12.40 -3.58 -7.65
C LEU A 76 13.67 -3.34 -8.47
N GLN A 77 14.34 -4.39 -8.96
CA GLN A 77 15.54 -4.29 -9.82
C GLN A 77 16.61 -3.33 -9.24
N GLY A 78 16.83 -3.42 -7.91
CA GLY A 78 17.78 -2.59 -7.17
C GLY A 78 17.30 -1.18 -6.82
N HIS A 79 16.05 -0.83 -7.11
CA HIS A 79 15.46 0.44 -6.68
C HIS A 79 14.94 0.35 -5.24
N VAL A 80 15.19 1.38 -4.43
CA VAL A 80 14.65 1.48 -3.08
C VAL A 80 13.18 1.91 -3.08
N VAL A 81 12.43 1.48 -2.07
CA VAL A 81 11.04 1.88 -1.85
C VAL A 81 11.01 3.23 -1.11
N ASN A 82 10.39 4.24 -1.71
CA ASN A 82 10.28 5.58 -1.14
C ASN A 82 8.97 5.83 -0.38
N LEU A 83 8.01 4.90 -0.47
CA LEU A 83 6.73 4.95 0.23
C LEU A 83 6.22 3.53 0.45
N LEU A 84 5.85 3.21 1.69
CA LEU A 84 5.14 1.97 2.00
C LEU A 84 3.69 2.28 2.39
N VAL A 85 2.72 1.64 1.74
CA VAL A 85 1.32 1.63 2.17
C VAL A 85 0.96 0.20 2.54
N ALA A 86 0.57 -0.03 3.79
CA ALA A 86 0.35 -1.36 4.33
C ALA A 86 -1.04 -1.53 4.93
N TRP A 87 -1.85 -2.38 4.30
CA TRP A 87 -3.05 -2.93 4.91
C TRP A 87 -2.94 -4.44 5.02
N VAL A 88 -2.40 -4.88 6.15
CA VAL A 88 -2.08 -6.28 6.42
C VAL A 88 -2.83 -6.72 7.67
N HIS A 89 -3.43 -7.92 7.62
CA HIS A 89 -4.13 -8.49 8.78
C HIS A 89 -3.17 -8.62 9.97
N SER A 90 -3.67 -8.37 11.18
CA SER A 90 -2.88 -8.31 12.42
C SER A 90 -1.98 -9.52 12.63
N SER A 91 -2.47 -10.72 12.30
CA SER A 91 -1.72 -12.00 12.40
C SER A 91 -0.43 -12.06 11.57
N TYR A 92 -0.32 -11.25 10.51
CA TYR A 92 0.86 -11.24 9.62
C TYR A 92 1.63 -9.93 9.67
N ARG A 93 1.03 -8.86 10.22
CA ARG A 93 1.54 -7.48 10.18
C ARG A 93 3.01 -7.38 10.58
N VAL A 94 3.37 -7.86 11.77
CA VAL A 94 4.74 -7.72 12.30
C VAL A 94 5.75 -8.39 11.38
N ASN A 95 5.50 -9.63 10.99
CA ASN A 95 6.44 -10.43 10.19
C ASN A 95 6.57 -9.88 8.76
N VAL A 96 5.47 -9.46 8.14
CA VAL A 96 5.48 -8.90 6.79
C VAL A 96 6.19 -7.55 6.76
N LEU A 97 5.89 -6.65 7.69
CA LEU A 97 6.52 -5.32 7.73
C LEU A 97 8.03 -5.43 7.97
N ASN A 98 8.46 -6.26 8.93
CA ASN A 98 9.88 -6.47 9.18
C ASN A 98 10.61 -7.09 7.98
N ALA A 99 9.96 -7.97 7.22
CA ALA A 99 10.58 -8.58 6.04
C ALA A 99 10.80 -7.59 4.90
N VAL A 100 9.92 -6.58 4.73
CA VAL A 100 10.08 -5.57 3.67
C VAL A 100 10.89 -4.35 4.11
N LEU A 101 11.19 -4.19 5.40
CA LEU A 101 11.99 -3.09 5.94
C LEU A 101 13.33 -2.88 5.19
N PRO A 102 14.12 -3.91 4.86
CA PRO A 102 15.39 -3.72 4.15
C PRO A 102 15.24 -3.14 2.74
N LEU A 103 14.03 -3.20 2.15
CA LEU A 103 13.74 -2.66 0.82
C LEU A 103 13.39 -1.17 0.86
N LEU A 104 13.13 -0.63 2.04
CA LEU A 104 12.77 0.77 2.23
C LEU A 104 14.01 1.67 2.15
N ALA A 105 13.88 2.80 1.47
CA ALA A 105 14.85 3.87 1.59
C ALA A 105 14.91 4.37 3.05
N GLU A 106 16.07 4.87 3.46
CA GLU A 106 16.21 5.51 4.78
C GLU A 106 15.18 6.63 4.95
N GLY A 107 14.44 6.59 6.05
CA GLY A 107 13.39 7.57 6.34
C GLY A 107 12.16 7.50 5.43
N ALA A 108 12.03 6.49 4.56
CA ALA A 108 10.84 6.33 3.71
C ALA A 108 9.58 6.30 4.58
N PRO A 109 8.59 7.16 4.32
CA PRO A 109 7.38 7.19 5.13
C PRO A 109 6.54 5.91 4.93
N VAL A 110 5.82 5.56 6.00
CA VAL A 110 4.91 4.42 6.05
C VAL A 110 3.49 4.90 6.31
N VAL A 111 2.53 4.31 5.62
CA VAL A 111 1.10 4.46 5.90
C VAL A 111 0.56 3.10 6.31
N GLU A 112 0.12 2.96 7.55
CA GLU A 112 -0.49 1.72 8.05
C GLU A 112 -2.01 1.88 8.15
N VAL A 113 -2.74 0.89 7.64
CA VAL A 113 -4.22 0.89 7.62
C VAL A 113 -4.75 -0.19 8.56
N HIS A 114 -5.65 0.21 9.44
CA HIS A 114 -6.28 -0.62 10.47
C HIS A 114 -7.80 -0.54 10.36
N THR A 115 -8.49 -1.61 10.75
CA THR A 115 -9.97 -1.68 10.75
C THR A 115 -10.56 -1.96 12.13
N CYS A 116 -9.72 -1.98 13.17
CA CYS A 116 -10.13 -2.30 14.53
C CYS A 116 -9.30 -1.50 15.53
N ALA A 117 -9.93 -1.14 16.65
CA ALA A 117 -9.31 -0.48 17.79
C ALA A 117 -9.09 -1.48 18.94
N PRO A 118 -8.09 -1.27 19.81
CA PRO A 118 -7.09 -0.19 19.76
C PRO A 118 -6.11 -0.36 18.58
N VAL A 119 -5.65 0.76 18.04
CA VAL A 119 -4.62 0.76 16.98
C VAL A 119 -3.28 0.44 17.63
N PRO A 120 -2.56 -0.59 17.16
CA PRO A 120 -1.26 -0.95 17.72
C PRO A 120 -0.20 0.08 17.33
N ASP A 121 0.86 0.17 18.13
CA ASP A 121 2.03 0.99 17.79
C ASP A 121 2.63 0.58 16.42
N PRO A 122 3.22 1.54 15.67
CA PRO A 122 3.97 1.26 14.45
C PRO A 122 5.02 0.16 14.65
N VAL A 123 5.13 -0.75 13.69
CA VAL A 123 6.13 -1.84 13.75
C VAL A 123 7.50 -1.35 13.33
N LEU A 124 7.51 -0.50 12.30
CA LEU A 124 8.74 -0.01 11.70
C LEU A 124 9.19 1.29 12.38
N PRO A 125 10.50 1.55 12.45
CA PRO A 125 11.02 2.81 13.01
C PRO A 125 10.76 4.02 12.11
N ASN A 126 10.24 3.80 10.90
CA ASN A 126 9.97 4.83 9.91
C ASN A 126 8.87 5.81 10.34
N PRO A 127 8.88 7.06 9.85
CA PRO A 127 7.78 8.00 10.05
C PRO A 127 6.47 7.40 9.56
N THR A 128 5.53 7.17 10.48
CA THR A 128 4.32 6.39 10.19
C THR A 128 3.06 7.24 10.36
N GLN A 129 2.25 7.29 9.32
CA GLN A 129 0.87 7.75 9.39
C GLN A 129 -0.03 6.52 9.56
N GLN A 130 -0.90 6.50 10.57
CA GLN A 130 -1.85 5.41 10.78
C GLN A 130 -3.25 5.86 10.40
N VAL A 131 -4.00 4.98 9.74
CA VAL A 131 -5.39 5.20 9.36
C VAL A 131 -6.24 4.14 10.02
N LEU A 132 -7.16 4.54 10.90
CA LEU A 132 -8.21 3.67 11.42
C LEU A 132 -9.48 3.89 10.62
N LEU A 133 -9.84 2.87 9.84
CA LEU A 133 -11.08 2.83 9.07
C LEU A 133 -12.22 2.33 9.96
N GLY A 134 -13.32 3.09 9.99
CA GLY A 134 -14.58 2.67 10.56
C GLY A 134 -15.34 1.69 9.67
N HIS A 135 -16.51 1.27 10.13
CA HIS A 135 -17.42 0.44 9.34
C HIS A 135 -18.25 1.32 8.40
N PHE A 136 -18.15 1.08 7.10
CA PHE A 136 -18.90 1.83 6.08
C PHE A 136 -20.03 0.98 5.51
N ALA A 137 -21.27 1.48 5.56
CA ALA A 137 -22.42 0.82 4.94
C ALA A 137 -22.47 1.03 3.41
N HIS A 138 -21.97 2.17 2.92
CA HIS A 138 -21.92 2.57 1.50
C HIS A 138 -20.58 3.25 1.17
N ASP A 139 -20.14 3.20 -0.09
CA ASP A 139 -18.94 3.88 -0.61
C ASP A 139 -17.62 3.56 0.10
N ALA A 140 -17.54 2.39 0.73
CA ALA A 140 -16.39 1.98 1.52
C ALA A 140 -15.05 2.12 0.76
N ALA A 141 -15.02 1.71 -0.51
CA ALA A 141 -13.83 1.78 -1.35
C ALA A 141 -13.36 3.21 -1.62
N HIS A 142 -14.30 4.13 -1.88
CA HIS A 142 -13.99 5.54 -2.13
C HIS A 142 -13.50 6.23 -0.86
N ARG A 143 -14.23 6.07 0.26
CA ARG A 143 -13.85 6.64 1.57
C ARG A 143 -12.49 6.12 2.03
N THR A 144 -12.26 4.82 1.90
CA THR A 144 -10.97 4.21 2.23
C THR A 144 -9.86 4.75 1.35
N SER A 145 -10.06 4.81 0.03
CA SER A 145 -9.05 5.36 -0.88
C SER A 145 -8.72 6.81 -0.55
N ARG A 146 -9.72 7.64 -0.25
CA ARG A 146 -9.54 9.04 0.15
C ARG A 146 -8.72 9.16 1.44
N ALA A 147 -9.14 8.49 2.51
CA ALA A 147 -8.47 8.56 3.80
C ALA A 147 -7.00 8.08 3.71
N VAL A 148 -6.75 7.01 2.96
CA VAL A 148 -5.39 6.52 2.73
C VAL A 148 -4.57 7.51 1.89
N LEU A 149 -5.16 8.12 0.87
CA LEU A 149 -4.45 9.11 0.04
C LEU A 149 -4.11 10.38 0.82
N GLU A 150 -5.01 10.85 1.69
CA GLU A 150 -4.73 11.97 2.60
C GLU A 150 -3.57 11.63 3.55
N ALA A 151 -3.56 10.41 4.11
CA ALA A 151 -2.44 9.95 4.94
C ALA A 151 -1.13 9.85 4.14
N VAL A 152 -1.17 9.37 2.90
CA VAL A 152 -0.02 9.35 1.99
C VAL A 152 0.51 10.75 1.73
N GLU A 153 -0.37 11.72 1.45
CA GLU A 153 0.02 13.11 1.20
C GLU A 153 0.71 13.71 2.43
N ARG A 154 0.14 13.52 3.63
CA ARG A 154 0.78 13.96 4.88
C ARG A 154 2.16 13.33 5.09
N ALA A 155 2.28 12.02 4.81
CA ALA A 155 3.54 11.29 4.90
C ALA A 155 4.59 11.87 3.95
N LEU A 156 4.21 12.11 2.69
CA LEU A 156 5.10 12.66 1.67
C LEU A 156 5.48 14.12 1.92
N GLU A 157 4.64 14.89 2.61
CA GLU A 157 4.92 16.25 3.08
C GLU A 157 5.83 16.28 4.33
N GLY A 158 6.20 15.12 4.88
CA GLY A 158 7.04 15.04 6.08
C GLY A 158 6.32 15.48 7.36
N ARG A 159 5.00 15.43 7.39
CA ARG A 159 4.24 15.78 8.61
C ARG A 159 4.52 14.77 9.74
N PRO A 160 4.42 15.20 11.01
CA PRO A 160 4.60 14.30 12.15
C PRO A 160 3.68 13.08 12.09
N PRO A 161 4.12 11.92 12.62
CA PRO A 161 3.27 10.73 12.79
C PRO A 161 1.93 11.07 13.44
N SER A 162 0.85 10.54 12.89
CA SER A 162 -0.49 10.76 13.43
C SER A 162 -1.42 9.60 13.14
N LEU A 163 -2.44 9.44 13.99
CA LEU A 163 -3.55 8.53 13.78
C LEU A 163 -4.73 9.32 13.20
N HIS A 164 -5.11 8.99 11.98
CA HIS A 164 -6.29 9.52 11.30
C HIS A 164 -7.46 8.53 11.44
N HIS A 165 -8.62 9.04 11.85
CA HIS A 165 -9.84 8.27 11.95
C HIS A 165 -10.76 8.63 10.79
N GLU A 166 -11.11 7.66 9.96
CA GLU A 166 -12.16 7.81 8.94
C GLU A 166 -13.37 7.00 9.41
N ASP A 167 -14.36 7.68 9.97
CA ASP A 167 -15.64 7.07 10.37
C ASP A 167 -16.77 7.49 9.43
N ALA A 168 -17.95 6.89 9.62
CA ALA A 168 -19.12 7.14 8.78
C ALA A 168 -19.84 8.47 9.11
N ARG A 169 -19.29 9.29 10.00
CA ARG A 169 -19.94 10.52 10.49
C ARG A 169 -19.68 11.72 9.58
#